data_AF-F0RH02-F1
#
_entry.id   AF-F0RH02-F1
#
_cell.length_a   1.000
_cell.length_b   1.000
_cell.length_c   1.000
_cell.angle_alpha   90.00
_cell.angle_beta   90.00
_cell.angle_gamma   90.00
#
_symmetry.space_group_name_H-M   'P 1'
#
loop_
_entity.id
_entity.type
_entity.pdbx_description
1 polymer ?
#
loop_
_entity_poly.entity_id
_entity_poly.type
_entity_poly.pdbx_seq_one_letter_code
_entity_poly.pdbx_strand_id
1 'polypeptide(L)'
;MADVNYIKHLNAIFALFQKDSRLNPTHISLYLAFFQIWNHNRFRESFHVNREDVMQLSKIGSKSTYHRCTKQLHHYKYLIYMPSHNPFKGSVIKMLKFETTSEQALDLGVPNQGQALVPSNKQYKQIKNSYKLELPKNELEVLDFFKKENWPQLEAQKFYNHYQANGWKIGVK
;
A
#
# COMPACT_ATOMS: atom_id res chain seq x y z
N MET A 1 7.19 31.47 -13.35
CA MET A 1 7.51 30.06 -13.05
C MET A 1 6.52 29.21 -13.82
N ALA A 2 6.96 28.21 -14.57
CA ALA A 2 6.07 27.34 -15.33
C ALA A 2 5.15 26.58 -14.36
N ASP A 3 3.84 26.82 -14.46
CA ASP A 3 2.83 26.10 -13.70
C ASP A 3 2.85 24.63 -14.09
N VAL A 4 3.09 23.76 -13.11
CA VAL A 4 3.04 22.32 -13.34
C VAL A 4 1.56 21.94 -13.49
N ASN A 5 1.17 21.50 -14.69
CA ASN A 5 -0.14 20.89 -14.86
C ASN A 5 -0.12 19.51 -14.18
N TYR A 6 -0.70 19.44 -12.98
CA TYR A 6 -0.67 18.26 -12.14
C TYR A 6 -1.30 17.03 -12.81
N ILE A 7 -2.36 17.22 -13.61
CA ILE A 7 -3.05 16.14 -14.33
C ILE A 7 -2.13 15.54 -15.39
N LYS A 8 -1.51 16.41 -16.20
CA LYS A 8 -0.58 15.99 -17.25
C LYS A 8 0.65 15.28 -16.66
N HIS A 9 1.24 15.84 -15.61
CA HIS A 9 2.36 15.22 -14.90
C HIS A 9 2.00 13.84 -14.35
N LEU A 10 0.83 13.71 -13.71
CA LEU A 10 0.38 12.45 -13.14
C LEU A 10 0.16 11.39 -14.23
N ASN A 11 -0.48 11.75 -15.34
CA ASN A 11 -0.68 10.86 -16.48
C ASN A 11 0.66 10.39 -17.08
N ALA A 12 1.62 11.30 -17.24
CA ALA A 12 2.97 10.97 -17.72
C ALA A 12 3.67 9.99 -16.77
N ILE A 13 3.59 10.24 -15.47
CA ILE A 13 4.15 9.36 -14.44
C ILE A 13 3.49 7.98 -14.46
N PHE A 14 2.17 7.89 -14.59
CA PHE A 14 1.49 6.60 -14.67
C PHE A 14 1.90 5.80 -15.90
N ALA A 15 2.08 6.45 -17.06
CA ALA A 15 2.62 5.80 -18.24
C ALA A 15 4.07 5.29 -18.02
N LEU A 16 4.90 6.02 -17.27
CA LEU A 16 6.24 5.57 -16.89
C LEU A 16 6.19 4.38 -15.90
N PHE A 17 5.29 4.42 -14.93
CA PHE A 17 5.12 3.34 -13.95
C PHE A 17 4.68 2.03 -14.59
N GLN A 18 3.82 2.08 -15.62
CA GLN A 18 3.41 0.89 -16.36
C GLN A 18 4.56 0.24 -17.13
N LYS A 19 5.51 1.04 -17.63
CA LYS A 19 6.66 0.56 -18.41
C LYS A 19 7.82 0.09 -17.53
N ASP A 20 7.96 0.67 -16.33
CA ASP A 20 9.08 0.39 -15.44
C ASP A 20 8.79 -0.80 -14.50
N SER A 21 9.23 -1.99 -14.92
CA SER A 21 9.08 -3.23 -14.13
C SER A 21 9.87 -3.26 -12.83
N ARG A 22 10.79 -2.30 -12.58
CA ARG A 22 11.58 -2.23 -11.34
C ARG A 22 10.78 -1.66 -10.17
N LEU A 23 9.64 -1.02 -10.45
CA LEU A 23 8.79 -0.42 -9.43
C LEU A 23 7.84 -1.45 -8.81
N ASN A 24 7.98 -1.64 -7.50
CA ASN A 24 6.97 -2.31 -6.69
C ASN A 24 5.84 -1.34 -6.22
N PRO A 25 4.72 -1.86 -5.68
CA PRO A 25 3.62 -1.03 -5.17
C PRO A 25 4.03 -0.03 -4.07
N THR A 26 5.03 -0.38 -3.25
CA THR A 26 5.53 0.54 -2.20
C THR A 26 6.25 1.75 -2.78
N HIS A 27 6.94 1.63 -3.91
CA HIS A 27 7.52 2.79 -4.61
C HIS A 27 6.43 3.71 -5.15
N ILE A 28 5.38 3.14 -5.76
CA ILE A 28 4.26 3.91 -6.30
C ILE A 28 3.56 4.69 -5.18
N SER A 29 3.22 4.01 -4.09
CA SER A 29 2.58 4.64 -2.94
C SER A 29 3.45 5.74 -2.31
N LEU A 30 4.76 5.48 -2.18
CA LEU A 30 5.71 6.46 -1.65
C LEU A 30 5.88 7.68 -2.58
N TYR A 31 5.93 7.46 -3.89
CA TYR A 31 5.98 8.55 -4.87
C TYR A 31 4.71 9.42 -4.79
N LEU A 32 3.53 8.79 -4.71
CA LEU A 32 2.26 9.51 -4.59
C LEU A 32 2.18 10.34 -3.29
N ALA A 33 2.70 9.83 -2.18
CA ALA A 33 2.81 10.58 -0.94
C ALA A 33 3.69 11.83 -1.10
N PHE A 34 4.86 11.71 -1.73
CA PHE A 34 5.71 12.86 -2.04
C PHE A 34 5.03 13.85 -2.99
N PHE A 35 4.35 13.34 -4.02
CA PHE A 35 3.61 14.17 -4.98
C PHE A 35 2.48 14.96 -4.30
N GLN A 36 1.74 14.34 -3.38
CA GLN A 36 0.69 15.02 -2.62
C GLN A 36 1.26 16.17 -1.77
N ILE A 37 2.39 15.95 -1.10
CA ILE A 37 3.07 17.00 -0.33
C ILE A 37 3.57 18.11 -1.27
N TRP A 38 4.13 17.74 -2.43
CA TRP A 38 4.61 18.68 -3.42
C TRP A 38 3.48 19.57 -3.98
N ASN A 39 2.31 18.98 -4.24
CA ASN A 39 1.11 19.69 -4.66
C ASN A 39 0.62 20.69 -3.58
N HIS A 40 0.58 20.27 -2.31
CA HIS A 40 0.27 21.16 -1.19
C HIS A 40 1.26 22.33 -1.08
N ASN A 41 2.54 22.07 -1.39
CA ASN A 41 3.59 23.09 -1.43
C ASN A 41 3.64 23.89 -2.74
N ARG A 42 2.58 23.87 -3.56
CA ARG A 42 2.48 24.62 -4.83
C ARG A 42 3.63 24.35 -5.79
N PHE A 43 4.06 23.09 -5.88
CA PHE A 43 5.09 22.63 -6.82
C PHE A 43 6.44 23.35 -6.73
N ARG A 44 6.85 23.76 -5.52
CA ARG A 44 8.18 24.34 -5.25
C ARG A 44 9.31 23.43 -5.76
N GLU A 45 10.43 24.03 -6.14
CA GLU A 45 11.58 23.29 -6.66
C GLU A 45 12.11 22.23 -5.69
N SER A 46 12.06 22.51 -4.39
CA SER A 46 12.38 21.56 -3.32
C SER A 46 11.47 21.81 -2.11
N PHE A 47 11.21 20.76 -1.34
CA PHE A 47 10.43 20.86 -0.11
C PHE A 47 10.98 19.93 0.97
N HIS A 48 10.74 20.33 2.23
CA HIS A 48 11.09 19.54 3.39
C HIS A 48 10.00 18.50 3.67
N VAL A 49 10.42 17.31 4.07
CA VAL A 49 9.52 16.22 4.45
C VAL A 49 9.83 15.71 5.85
N ASN A 50 8.78 15.52 6.62
CA ASN A 50 8.81 14.74 7.84
C ASN A 50 8.66 13.25 7.48
N ARG A 51 9.56 12.42 7.98
CA ARG A 51 9.55 10.97 7.71
C ARG A 51 8.25 10.34 8.17
N GLU A 52 7.82 10.64 9.40
CA GLU A 52 6.63 10.03 10.00
C GLU A 52 5.36 10.35 9.17
N ASP A 53 5.21 11.59 8.69
CA ASP A 53 4.08 11.99 7.85
C ASP A 53 4.08 11.26 6.50
N VAL A 54 5.24 11.20 5.85
CA VAL A 54 5.38 10.49 4.56
C VAL A 54 5.10 9.00 4.73
N MET A 55 5.59 8.38 5.81
CA MET A 55 5.33 6.97 6.12
C MET A 55 3.84 6.71 6.31
N GLN A 56 3.12 7.59 7.03
CA GLN A 56 1.67 7.49 7.21
C GLN A 56 0.89 7.66 5.90
N LEU A 57 1.26 8.65 5.08
CA LEU A 57 0.63 8.90 3.77
C LEU A 57 0.86 7.74 2.80
N SER A 58 2.08 7.18 2.78
CA SER A 58 2.46 6.04 1.92
C SER A 58 2.08 4.67 2.47
N LYS A 59 1.44 4.61 3.65
CA LYS A 59 1.07 3.36 4.34
C LYS A 59 2.27 2.42 4.56
N ILE A 60 3.46 2.98 4.78
CA ILE A 60 4.67 2.23 5.07
C ILE A 60 4.89 2.22 6.60
N GLY A 61 4.78 1.05 7.22
CA GLY A 61 5.04 0.90 8.66
C GLY A 61 6.52 0.74 9.04
N SER A 62 7.38 0.37 8.08
CA SER A 62 8.80 0.05 8.36
C SER A 62 9.74 1.17 7.92
N LYS A 63 10.57 1.65 8.85
CA LYS A 63 11.62 2.66 8.58
C LYS A 63 12.65 2.16 7.55
N SER A 64 13.04 0.88 7.62
CA SER A 64 14.01 0.31 6.67
C SER A 64 13.43 0.24 5.25
N THR A 65 12.15 -0.11 5.12
CA THR A 65 11.45 -0.11 3.83
C THR A 65 11.36 1.31 3.27
N TYR A 66 10.98 2.30 4.09
CA TYR A 66 10.95 3.71 3.69
C TYR A 66 12.30 4.15 3.12
N HIS A 67 13.40 3.98 3.88
CA HIS A 67 14.72 4.44 3.43
C HIS A 67 15.20 3.70 2.17
N ARG A 68 14.95 2.39 2.07
CA ARG A 68 15.29 1.61 0.88
C ARG A 68 14.53 2.12 -0.35
N CYS A 69 13.20 2.25 -0.26
CA CYS A 69 12.38 2.69 -1.38
C CYS A 69 12.64 4.15 -1.77
N THR A 70 12.92 5.05 -0.81
CA THR A 70 13.32 6.43 -1.11
C THR A 70 14.64 6.48 -1.88
N LYS A 71 15.65 5.68 -1.46
CA LYS A 71 16.93 5.57 -2.19
C LYS A 71 16.74 4.97 -3.59
N GLN A 72 15.85 4.00 -3.74
CA GLN A 72 15.52 3.40 -5.04
C GLN A 72 14.82 4.41 -5.96
N LEU A 73 13.81 5.15 -5.48
CA LEU A 73 13.16 6.23 -6.24
C LEU A 73 14.15 7.31 -6.68
N HIS A 74 15.14 7.61 -5.82
CA HIS A 74 16.23 8.51 -6.16
C HIS A 74 17.12 7.95 -7.29
N HIS A 75 17.54 6.70 -7.16
CA HIS A 75 18.38 6.02 -8.15
C HIS A 75 17.66 5.87 -9.51
N TYR A 76 16.35 5.61 -9.48
CA TYR A 76 15.51 5.50 -10.68
C TYR A 76 15.16 6.85 -11.31
N LYS A 77 15.66 7.96 -10.76
CA LYS A 77 15.44 9.32 -11.28
C LYS A 77 13.96 9.71 -11.32
N TYR A 78 13.18 9.30 -10.32
CA TYR A 78 11.82 9.84 -10.11
C TYR A 78 11.83 11.08 -9.19
N LEU A 79 12.80 11.14 -8.27
CA LEU A 79 13.00 12.26 -7.35
C LEU A 79 14.47 12.41 -6.97
N ILE A 80 14.81 13.54 -6.37
CA ILE A 80 16.11 13.78 -5.74
C ILE A 80 15.90 13.77 -4.23
N TYR A 81 16.60 12.87 -3.54
CA TYR A 81 16.54 12.74 -2.08
C TYR A 81 17.81 13.28 -1.45
N MET A 82 17.66 14.30 -0.60
CA MET A 82 18.75 14.89 0.18
C MET A 82 18.50 14.59 1.67
N PRO A 83 19.15 13.55 2.23
CA PRO A 83 18.94 13.16 3.61
C PRO A 83 19.43 14.25 4.57
N SER A 84 18.69 14.45 5.65
CA SER A 84 19.09 15.30 6.76
C SER A 84 19.01 14.50 8.05
N HIS A 85 20.02 14.66 8.91
CA HIS A 85 20.06 14.04 10.23
C HIS A 85 19.43 14.93 11.31
N ASN A 86 19.04 16.17 10.95
CA ASN A 86 18.43 17.11 11.89
C ASN A 86 16.90 16.89 11.94
N PRO A 87 16.33 16.45 13.09
CA PRO A 87 14.90 16.22 13.25
C PRO A 87 14.03 17.44 12.96
N PHE A 88 14.54 18.66 13.22
CA PHE A 88 13.80 19.91 13.04
C PHE A 88 13.78 20.41 11.60
N LYS A 89 14.74 19.98 10.76
CA LYS A 89 14.83 20.40 9.35
C LYS A 89 14.18 19.41 8.39
N GLY A 90 14.02 18.15 8.79
CA GLY A 90 13.50 17.09 7.90
C GLY A 90 14.41 16.83 6.70
N SER A 91 14.13 15.77 5.95
CA SER A 91 14.85 15.52 4.69
C SER A 91 14.32 16.45 3.60
N VAL A 92 15.14 16.76 2.60
CA VAL A 92 14.70 17.56 1.44
C VAL A 92 14.45 16.64 0.25
N ILE A 93 13.33 16.87 -0.42
CA ILE A 93 12.93 16.18 -1.65
C ILE A 93 12.79 17.22 -2.76
N LYS A 94 13.31 16.88 -3.95
CA LYS A 94 13.04 17.60 -5.19
C LYS A 94 12.41 16.64 -6.19
N MET A 95 11.19 16.91 -6.61
CA MET A 95 10.49 16.08 -7.59
C MET A 95 10.99 16.43 -8.99
N LEU A 96 11.22 15.42 -9.81
CA LEU A 96 11.59 15.62 -11.20
C LEU A 96 10.32 15.85 -12.02
N LYS A 97 10.31 16.91 -12.84
CA LYS A 97 9.19 17.25 -13.72
C LYS A 97 9.27 16.37 -14.95
N PHE A 98 8.19 15.66 -15.25
CA PHE A 98 8.05 14.90 -16.48
C PHE A 98 7.13 15.71 -17.38
N GLU A 99 7.74 16.69 -18.05
CA GLU A 99 7.06 17.55 -19.02
C GLU A 99 6.50 16.64 -20.13
N THR A 100 5.19 16.68 -20.32
CA THR A 100 4.61 16.27 -21.60
C THR A 100 4.88 17.44 -22.54
N THR A 101 5.61 17.19 -23.62
CA THR A 101 5.80 18.16 -24.70
C THR A 101 4.45 18.84 -24.97
N SER A 102 4.44 20.17 -24.99
CA SER A 102 3.22 20.96 -25.18
C SER A 102 2.69 20.78 -26.59
N GLU A 103 2.04 19.66 -26.86
CA GLU A 103 1.11 19.53 -27.98
C GLU A 103 -0.20 18.94 -27.47
N GLN A 104 -1.27 19.63 -27.84
CA GLN A 104 -2.64 19.35 -27.46
C GLN A 104 -3.16 18.17 -28.28
N ALA A 105 -3.82 17.23 -27.62
CA ALA A 105 -5.07 16.68 -28.12
C ALA A 105 -5.92 16.32 -26.88
N LEU A 106 -7.02 17.06 -26.70
CA LEU A 106 -8.13 16.59 -25.87
C LEU A 106 -8.73 15.40 -26.63
N ASP A 107 -8.29 14.19 -26.30
CA ASP A 107 -9.01 13.00 -26.71
C ASP A 107 -10.11 12.74 -25.67
N LEU A 108 -11.35 13.03 -26.06
CA LEU A 108 -12.58 12.64 -25.34
C LEU A 108 -12.94 11.16 -25.58
N GLY A 109 -12.01 10.36 -26.10
CA GLY A 109 -12.13 8.91 -26.19
C GLY A 109 -12.10 8.27 -24.80
N VAL A 110 -13.28 8.11 -24.19
CA VAL A 110 -13.51 7.04 -23.22
C VAL A 110 -13.14 5.74 -23.94
N PRO A 111 -12.05 5.04 -23.56
CA PRO A 111 -11.87 3.70 -24.05
C PRO A 111 -12.84 2.85 -23.25
N ASN A 112 -13.89 2.38 -23.93
CA ASN A 112 -14.65 1.21 -23.49
C ASN A 112 -13.69 0.02 -23.42
N GLN A 113 -12.92 -0.08 -22.34
CA GLN A 113 -12.26 -1.32 -21.97
C GLN A 113 -13.27 -2.14 -21.20
N GLY A 114 -13.92 -3.04 -21.94
CA GLY A 114 -14.69 -4.13 -21.38
C GLY A 114 -13.89 -4.78 -20.24
N GLN A 115 -14.60 -5.06 -19.16
CA GLN A 115 -14.06 -5.88 -18.08
C GLN A 115 -13.56 -7.20 -18.66
N ALA A 116 -12.26 -7.44 -18.54
CA ALA A 116 -11.66 -8.75 -18.70
C ALA A 116 -10.91 -9.11 -17.41
N LEU A 117 -11.24 -10.30 -16.93
CA LEU A 117 -10.90 -11.00 -15.69
C LEU A 117 -9.47 -10.81 -15.15
N VAL A 118 -9.44 -10.63 -13.82
CA VAL A 118 -8.31 -10.47 -12.91
C VAL A 118 -7.36 -11.70 -12.90
N PRO A 119 -6.03 -11.52 -12.86
CA PRO A 119 -5.14 -12.41 -12.10
C PRO A 119 -4.83 -11.75 -10.75
N SER A 120 -5.23 -12.41 -9.66
CA SER A 120 -5.10 -11.90 -8.29
C SER A 120 -3.63 -11.65 -7.94
N ASN A 121 -3.18 -10.41 -7.92
CA ASN A 121 -1.91 -10.08 -7.27
C ASN A 121 -2.17 -9.86 -5.78
N LYS A 122 -2.14 -10.97 -5.02
CA LYS A 122 -2.06 -10.95 -3.55
C LYS A 122 -0.71 -10.38 -3.12
N GLN A 123 -0.59 -9.06 -3.11
CA GLN A 123 0.51 -8.36 -2.42
C GLN A 123 -0.01 -7.32 -1.43
N TYR A 124 -0.97 -7.73 -0.62
CA TYR A 124 -1.04 -7.29 0.77
C TYR A 124 -0.68 -8.51 1.60
N LYS A 125 0.51 -8.54 2.20
CA LYS A 125 0.73 -9.44 3.34
C LYS A 125 -0.20 -8.90 4.41
N GLN A 126 -1.31 -9.58 4.62
CA GLN A 126 -2.13 -9.41 5.82
C GLN A 126 -1.17 -9.33 7.01
N ILE A 127 -1.35 -8.31 7.85
CA ILE A 127 -0.85 -8.35 9.22
C ILE A 127 -1.28 -9.72 9.73
N LYS A 128 -0.33 -10.64 9.95
CA LYS A 128 -0.65 -11.94 10.53
C LYS A 128 -1.23 -11.61 11.90
N ASN A 129 -2.54 -11.70 12.03
CA ASN A 129 -3.20 -11.75 13.33
C ASN A 129 -2.50 -12.86 14.11
N SER A 130 -1.85 -12.50 15.20
CA SER A 130 -1.03 -13.39 16.03
C SER A 130 -1.85 -14.38 16.87
N TYR A 131 -3.13 -14.57 16.52
CA TYR A 131 -4.02 -15.57 17.09
C TYR A 131 -4.37 -16.59 16.00
N LYS A 132 -3.36 -17.34 15.54
CA LYS A 132 -3.62 -18.71 15.12
C LYS A 132 -3.82 -19.49 16.41
N LEU A 133 -5.06 -19.52 16.91
CA LEU A 133 -5.43 -20.47 17.94
C LEU A 133 -5.17 -21.87 17.37
N GLU A 134 -4.49 -22.71 18.14
CA GLU A 134 -4.27 -24.09 17.77
C GLU A 134 -5.63 -24.76 17.56
N LEU A 135 -5.73 -25.57 16.51
CA LEU A 135 -6.93 -26.35 16.25
C LEU A 135 -7.13 -27.31 17.44
N PRO A 136 -8.35 -27.48 17.95
CA PRO A 136 -8.59 -28.43 19.02
C PRO A 136 -8.16 -29.83 18.55
N LYS A 137 -7.35 -30.51 19.36
CA LYS A 137 -6.79 -31.83 19.04
C LYS A 137 -7.86 -32.91 19.08
N ASN A 138 -8.89 -32.70 19.90
CA ASN A 138 -10.02 -33.60 20.06
C ASN A 138 -11.29 -32.82 20.44
N GLU A 139 -12.41 -33.53 20.46
CA GLU A 139 -13.71 -33.01 20.88
C GLU A 139 -13.74 -32.56 22.35
N LEU A 140 -12.96 -33.22 23.22
CA LEU A 140 -12.91 -32.94 24.66
C LEU A 140 -12.41 -31.52 24.95
N GLU A 141 -11.42 -31.02 24.20
CA GLU A 141 -10.92 -29.64 24.35
C GLU A 141 -12.01 -28.60 24.06
N VAL A 142 -12.91 -28.86 23.11
CA VAL A 142 -14.04 -27.97 22.79
C VAL A 142 -15.10 -28.04 23.90
N LEU A 143 -15.39 -29.24 24.40
CA LEU A 143 -16.34 -29.42 25.50
C LEU A 143 -15.87 -28.72 26.78
N ASP A 144 -14.60 -28.86 27.13
CA ASP A 144 -14.00 -28.20 28.31
C ASP A 144 -14.00 -26.68 28.17
N PHE A 145 -13.73 -26.15 26.96
CA PHE A 145 -13.80 -24.71 26.69
C PHE A 145 -15.22 -24.16 26.89
N PHE A 146 -16.23 -24.82 26.30
CA PHE A 146 -17.62 -24.38 26.43
C PHE A 146 -18.11 -24.49 27.87
N LYS A 147 -17.72 -25.54 28.59
CA LYS A 147 -18.04 -25.70 30.02
C LYS A 147 -17.44 -24.59 30.87
N LYS A 148 -16.18 -24.20 30.60
CA LYS A 148 -15.49 -23.10 31.28
C LYS A 148 -16.20 -21.76 31.06
N GLU A 149 -16.70 -21.53 29.85
CA GLU A 149 -17.43 -20.31 29.48
C GLU A 149 -18.94 -20.38 29.82
N ASN A 150 -19.38 -21.41 30.57
CA ASN A 150 -20.77 -21.66 30.96
C ASN A 150 -21.76 -21.81 29.77
N TRP A 151 -21.31 -22.40 28.67
CA TRP A 151 -22.17 -22.75 27.53
C TRP A 151 -22.70 -24.18 27.60
N PRO A 152 -23.89 -24.47 27.02
CA PRO A 152 -24.45 -25.81 27.00
C PRO A 152 -23.57 -26.79 26.24
N GLN A 153 -23.40 -28.00 26.79
CA GLN A 153 -22.62 -29.09 26.17
C GLN A 153 -23.13 -29.43 24.75
N LEU A 154 -24.45 -29.35 24.54
CA LEU A 154 -25.06 -29.61 23.23
C LEU A 154 -24.55 -28.63 22.15
N GLU A 155 -24.32 -27.37 22.51
CA GLU A 155 -23.79 -26.37 21.59
C GLU A 155 -22.31 -26.61 21.28
N ALA A 156 -21.53 -27.08 22.25
CA ALA A 156 -20.15 -27.51 22.04
C ALA A 156 -20.07 -28.68 21.04
N GLN A 157 -20.96 -29.65 21.16
CA GLN A 157 -21.04 -30.79 20.25
C GLN A 157 -21.38 -30.36 18.81
N LYS A 158 -22.41 -29.53 18.67
CA LYS A 158 -22.83 -28.98 17.37
C LYS A 158 -21.69 -28.19 16.74
N PHE A 159 -20.99 -27.38 17.54
CA PHE A 159 -19.84 -26.61 17.10
C PHE A 159 -18.72 -27.52 16.58
N TYR A 160 -18.30 -28.51 17.35
CA TYR A 160 -17.24 -29.43 16.92
C TYR A 160 -17.60 -30.17 15.63
N ASN A 161 -18.80 -30.76 15.56
CA ASN A 161 -19.26 -31.51 14.39
C ASN A 161 -19.33 -30.63 13.14
N HIS A 162 -19.82 -29.39 13.27
CA HIS A 162 -19.90 -28.45 12.17
C HIS A 162 -18.51 -28.11 11.59
N TYR A 163 -17.56 -27.74 12.45
CA TYR A 163 -16.23 -27.35 12.01
C TYR A 163 -15.38 -28.55 11.57
N GLN A 164 -15.59 -29.73 12.17
CA GLN A 164 -14.94 -30.97 11.74
C GLN A 164 -15.39 -31.38 10.34
N ALA A 165 -16.69 -31.28 10.03
CA ALA A 165 -17.21 -31.55 8.69
C ALA A 165 -16.68 -30.55 7.65
N ASN A 166 -16.48 -29.29 8.04
CA ASN A 166 -15.94 -28.23 7.17
C ASN A 166 -14.40 -28.20 7.11
N GLY A 167 -13.72 -29.18 7.74
CA GLY A 167 -12.26 -29.26 7.77
C GLY A 167 -11.60 -28.03 8.41
N TRP A 168 -12.31 -27.37 9.33
CA TRP A 168 -11.90 -26.15 10.02
C TRP A 168 -11.51 -24.98 9.09
N LYS A 169 -12.06 -24.96 7.87
CA LYS A 169 -11.88 -23.85 6.93
C LYS A 169 -12.91 -22.77 7.23
N ILE A 170 -12.49 -21.68 7.86
CA ILE A 170 -13.34 -20.50 8.04
C ILE A 170 -13.51 -19.86 6.65
N GLY A 171 -14.73 -19.87 6.12
CA GLY A 171 -15.07 -19.29 4.83
C GLY A 171 -14.86 -17.78 4.84
N VAL A 172 -13.71 -17.32 4.35
CA VAL A 172 -13.50 -15.91 4.05
C VAL A 172 -14.09 -15.65 2.66
N LYS A 173 -15.22 -14.96 2.61
CA LYS A 173 -15.66 -14.23 1.41
C LYS A 173 -15.05 -12.83 1.43
#